data_AF-A0A660MQY9-F1
#
_entry.id   AF-A0A660MQY9-F1
#
_cell.length_a   1.000
_cell.length_b   1.000
_cell.length_c   1.000
_cell.angle_alpha   90.00
_cell.angle_beta   90.00
_cell.angle_gamma   90.00
#
_symmetry.space_group_name_H-M   'P 1'
#
loop_
_entity.id
_entity.type
_entity.pdbx_description
1 polymer ?
#
loop_
_entity_poly.entity_id
_entity_poly.type
_entity_poly.pdbx_seq_one_letter_code
_entity_poly.pdbx_strand_id
1 'polypeptide(L)' 'EVTGYNGEKANLKIPASTKPGTKFRVKNFGKNISGKTGNLIVKVEALMPKNISDVDKKLLETLRENVSY' A
#
# COMPACT_ATOMS: atom_id res chain seq x y z
N GLU A 1 -6.34 -0.93 -6.43
CA GLU A 1 -7.77 -0.94 -6.04
C GLU A 1 -7.87 -1.48 -4.62
N VAL A 2 -8.80 -0.96 -3.82
CA VAL A 2 -9.12 -1.49 -2.49
C VAL A 2 -10.62 -1.72 -2.39
N THR A 3 -11.01 -2.76 -1.66
CA THR A 3 -12.42 -3.12 -1.44
C THR A 3 -12.82 -2.69 -0.03
N GLY A 4 -13.89 -1.90 0.06
CA GLY A 4 -14.50 -1.45 1.31
C GLY A 4 -15.36 -2.51 1.98
N TYR A 5 -15.88 -2.18 3.16
CA TYR A 5 -16.64 -3.11 3.99
C TYR A 5 -17.91 -3.65 3.30
N ASN A 6 -18.57 -2.83 2.45
CA ASN A 6 -19.80 -3.21 1.73
C ASN A 6 -19.55 -3.79 0.32
N GLY A 7 -18.29 -4.13 -0.03
CA GLY A 7 -17.94 -4.59 -1.37
C GLY A 7 -17.72 -3.48 -2.41
N GLU A 8 -17.87 -2.21 -2.00
CA GLU A 8 -17.54 -1.05 -2.84
C GLU A 8 -16.04 -1.00 -3.14
N LYS A 9 -15.69 -0.53 -4.35
CA LYS A 9 -14.29 -0.47 -4.82
C LYS A 9 -13.83 0.98 -4.93
N ALA A 10 -12.61 1.24 -4.45
CA ALA A 10 -11.93 2.52 -4.63
C ALA A 10 -10.60 2.33 -5.33
N ASN A 11 -10.29 3.24 -6.26
CA ASN A 11 -8.95 3.37 -6.80
C ASN A 11 -8.11 4.26 -5.87
N LEU A 12 -7.17 3.64 -5.15
CA LEU A 12 -6.22 4.35 -4.28
C LEU A 12 -4.93 4.62 -5.06
N LYS A 13 -4.63 5.90 -5.29
CA LYS A 13 -3.34 6.32 -5.85
C LYS A 13 -2.29 6.35 -4.74
N ILE A 14 -1.24 5.55 -4.88
CA ILE A 14 -0.07 5.55 -3.98
C ILE A 14 1.00 6.46 -4.59
N PRO A 15 1.37 7.59 -3.95
CA PRO A 15 2.44 8.44 -4.42
C PRO A 15 3.79 7.72 -4.44
N ALA A 16 4.69 8.14 -5.34
CA ALA A 16 6.08 7.70 -5.31
C ALA A 16 6.71 8.00 -3.95
N SER A 17 7.68 7.20 -3.54
CA SER A 17 8.39 7.34 -2.25
C SER A 17 7.49 7.16 -1.01
N THR A 18 6.33 6.51 -1.15
CA THR A 18 5.50 6.12 0.00
C THR A 18 6.26 5.09 0.84
N LYS A 19 6.45 5.41 2.12
CA LYS A 19 7.13 4.52 3.06
C LYS A 19 6.24 3.34 3.46
N PRO A 20 6.81 2.15 3.70
CA PRO A 20 6.11 1.07 4.36
C PRO A 20 5.53 1.53 5.70
N GLY A 21 4.33 1.07 6.04
CA GLY A 21 3.59 1.47 7.23
C GLY A 21 2.76 2.75 7.09
N THR A 22 2.89 3.49 5.98
CA THR A 22 2.03 4.65 5.69
C THR A 22 0.56 4.24 5.69
N LYS A 23 -0.28 5.07 6.33
CA LYS A 23 -1.73 4.85 6.40
C LYS A 23 -2.45 5.82 5.48
N PHE A 24 -3.29 5.30 4.60
CA PHE A 24 -4.21 6.08 3.78
C PHE A 24 -5.62 5.95 4.33
N ARG A 25 -6.37 7.05 4.26
CA ARG A 25 -7.78 7.09 4.65
C ARG A 25 -8.64 7.16 3.40
N VAL A 26 -9.51 6.17 3.22
CA VAL A 26 -10.56 6.17 2.20
C VAL A 26 -11.87 6.55 2.88
N LYS A 27 -12.37 7.74 2.54
CA LYS A 27 -13.54 8.33 3.21
C LYS A 27 -14.81 7.56 2.84
N ASN A 28 -15.67 7.27 3.81
CA ASN A 28 -16.96 6.58 3.63
C ASN A 28 -16.88 5.13 3.11
N PHE A 29 -15.73 4.46 3.22
CA PHE A 29 -15.55 3.06 2.80
C PHE A 29 -15.60 2.05 3.97
N GLY A 30 -15.93 2.52 5.17
CA GLY A 30 -16.04 1.70 6.38
C GLY A 30 -17.46 1.16 6.61
N LYS A 31 -17.67 0.54 7.78
CA LYS A 31 -18.98 0.04 8.20
C LYS A 31 -19.97 1.19 8.39
N ASN A 32 -21.23 1.00 7.97
CA ASN A 32 -22.33 1.88 8.34
C ASN A 32 -22.88 1.49 9.70
N ILE A 33 -22.94 2.44 10.63
CA ILE A 33 -23.51 2.26 11.96
C ILE A 33 -24.47 3.42 12.22
N SER A 34 -25.75 3.10 12.40
CA SER A 34 -26.82 4.07 12.71
C SER A 34 -26.82 5.28 11.75
N GLY A 35 -26.68 5.02 10.45
CA GLY A 35 -26.72 6.05 9.40
C GLY A 35 -25.40 6.78 9.17
N LYS A 36 -24.35 6.53 9.96
CA LYS A 36 -23.00 7.08 9.73
C LYS A 36 -22.09 6.02 9.13
N THR A 37 -21.49 6.33 7.98
CA THR A 37 -20.50 5.47 7.34
C THR A 37 -19.10 5.83 7.82
N GLY A 38 -18.37 4.85 8.35
CA GLY A 38 -16.98 5.00 8.77
C GLY A 38 -16.01 5.16 7.60
N ASN A 39 -14.73 5.31 7.92
CA ASN A 39 -13.66 5.34 6.92
C ASN A 39 -12.94 3.99 6.88
N LEU A 40 -12.38 3.64 5.73
CA LEU A 40 -11.43 2.54 5.59
C LEU A 40 -10.01 3.08 5.79
N ILE A 41 -9.24 2.44 6.65
CA ILE A 41 -7.82 2.73 6.84
C ILE A 41 -7.01 1.64 6.16
N VAL A 42 -6.21 2.04 5.17
CA VAL A 42 -5.34 1.15 4.40
C VAL A 42 -3.91 1.38 4.86
N LYS A 43 -3.25 0.33 5.34
CA LYS A 43 -1.81 0.35 5.68
C LYS A 43 -1.03 -0.22 4.52
N VAL A 44 -0.01 0.50 4.05
CA VAL A 44 0.90 -0.01 3.03
C VAL A 44 1.92 -0.92 3.67
N GLU A 45 2.11 -2.11 3.09
CA GLU A 45 3.13 -3.06 3.48
C GLU A 45 4.02 -3.36 2.28
N ALA A 46 5.33 -3.29 2.47
CA ALA A 46 6.29 -3.73 1.48
C ALA A 46 6.59 -5.21 1.72
N LEU A 47 6.34 -6.03 0.72
CA LEU A 47 6.60 -7.47 0.76
C LEU A 47 7.79 -7.78 -0.16
N MET A 48 8.73 -8.57 0.34
CA MET A 48 9.83 -9.08 -0.45
C MET A 48 9.36 -10.32 -1.22
N PRO A 49 9.56 -10.40 -2.55
CA PRO A 49 9.25 -11.61 -3.30
C PRO A 49 10.09 -12.80 -2.83
N LYS A 50 9.51 -14.01 -2.84
CA LYS A 50 10.19 -15.25 -2.41
C LYS A 50 11.30 -15.68 -3.37
N ASN A 51 11.08 -15.48 -4.66
CA ASN A 51 12.03 -15.82 -5.71
C ASN A 51 12.38 -14.54 -6.48
N ILE A 52 13.67 -14.30 -6.65
CA ILE A 52 14.20 -13.10 -7.31
C ILE A 52 15.10 -13.57 -8.44
N SER A 53 14.86 -13.06 -9.66
CA SER A 53 15.71 -13.35 -10.81
C SER A 53 17.11 -12.77 -10.60
N ASP A 54 18.12 -13.32 -11.28
CA ASP A 54 19.49 -12.80 -11.13
C ASP A 54 19.64 -11.36 -11.63
N VAL A 55 18.81 -10.95 -12.59
CA VAL A 55 18.72 -9.56 -13.07
C VAL A 55 18.23 -8.64 -11.96
N ASP A 56 17.15 -9.01 -11.28
CA ASP A 56 16.56 -8.20 -10.20
C ASP A 56 17.48 -8.11 -8.98
N LYS A 57 18.22 -9.18 -8.66
CA LYS A 57 19.23 -9.17 -7.59
C LYS A 57 20.30 -8.11 -7.84
N LYS A 58 20.84 -8.04 -9.07
CA LYS A 58 21.85 -7.05 -9.44
C LYS A 58 21.33 -5.62 -9.33
N LEU A 59 20.05 -5.39 -9.68
CA LEU A 59 19.40 -4.10 -9.47
C LEU A 59 19.30 -3.73 -7.99
N LEU A 60 18.93 -4.69 -7.13
CA LEU A 60 18.86 -4.47 -5.69
C LEU A 60 20.24 -4.16 -5.08
N GLU A 61 21.29 -4.84 -5.52
CA GLU A 61 22.67 -4.55 -5.11
C GLU A 61 23.09 -3.14 -5.53
N THR A 62 22.80 -2.75 -6.77
CA THR A 62 23.07 -1.40 -7.28
C THR A 62 22.32 -0.35 -6.46
N LEU A 63 21.05 -0.59 -6.13
CA LEU A 63 20.27 0.31 -5.27
C LEU A 63 20.89 0.42 -3.88
N ARG A 64 21.33 -0.69 -3.28
CA ARG A 64 21.98 -0.69 -1.96
C ARG A 64 23.24 0.18 -1.93
N GLU A 65 24.05 0.17 -2.99
CA GLU A 65 25.28 0.97 -3.06
C GLU A 65 25.03 2.46 -3.25
N ASN A 66 23.98 2.82 -3.99
CA ASN A 66 23.66 4.22 -4.31
C ASN A 66 22.78 4.91 -3.26
N VAL A 67 22.09 4.15 -2.41
CA VAL A 67 21.25 4.72 -1.35
C VAL A 67 22.09 4.89 -0.09
N SER A 68 22.43 6.15 0.22
CA SER A 68 22.97 6.51 1.54
C SER A 68 21.83 6.54 2.56
N TYR A 69 21.99 5.82 3.66
CA TYR A 69 21.15 5.92 4.86
C TYR A 69 21.78 6.87 5.88
#